data_AF-A0A1E3X696-F1
#
_entry.id   AF-A0A1E3X696-F1
#
_cell.length_a   1.000
_cell.length_b   1.000
_cell.length_c   1.000
_cell.angle_alpha   90.00
_cell.angle_beta   90.00
_cell.angle_gamma   90.00
#
_symmetry.space_group_name_H-M   'P 1'
#
loop_
_entity.id
_entity.type
_entity.pdbx_description
1 polymer ?
#
loop_
_entity_poly.entity_id
_entity_poly.type
_entity_poly.pdbx_seq_one_letter_code
_entity_poly.pdbx_strand_id
1 'polypeptide(L)'
;MYSQEIVKIIEKHNYKRNRLISILEEIQAIYGYIPQVAINTVGEKIGCSLVDIYGVATFYKSLSLKPRGKHLVLSCLGTACHVHGAPLVVQELERQLGIKTSETTQDKEFTLETVNCLGACALGPIVVVDGHYFSSVNTTKVNRILRKTNEGLNNIEIKTDKRIFPVEVSCAQCNHSLMDQRHLIDGHPSIKITISFKNKHGWIALSSLYGSYNVSSEHEIPENIIVHFFCPHCHTELIGGLNCGECGASMVPMIIRGGGVVQICSRSGCKGHFLDLGTSIVE
;
A
#
# COMPACT_ATOMS: atom_id res chain seq x y z
N MET A 1 23.04 16.44 -5.43
CA MET A 1 22.13 15.61 -4.60
C MET A 1 21.41 14.54 -5.42
N TYR A 2 20.67 14.87 -6.49
CA TYR A 2 19.94 13.89 -7.32
C TYR A 2 20.73 12.62 -7.69
N SER A 3 21.95 12.78 -8.20
CA SER A 3 22.74 11.65 -8.72
C SER A 3 23.12 10.60 -7.65
N GLN A 4 23.38 11.01 -6.40
CA GLN A 4 23.79 10.06 -5.34
C GLN A 4 22.65 9.14 -4.91
N GLU A 5 21.42 9.64 -4.84
CA GLU A 5 20.24 8.84 -4.49
C GLU A 5 19.89 7.85 -5.60
N ILE A 6 19.96 8.29 -6.86
CA ILE A 6 19.75 7.43 -8.04
C ILE A 6 20.79 6.30 -8.09
N VAL A 7 22.06 6.60 -7.77
CA VAL A 7 23.11 5.57 -7.69
C VAL A 7 22.80 4.53 -6.62
N LYS A 8 22.31 4.93 -5.43
CA LYS A 8 21.90 3.97 -4.38
C LYS A 8 20.77 3.05 -4.83
N ILE A 9 19.80 3.58 -5.58
CA ILE A 9 18.71 2.76 -6.16
C ILE A 9 19.30 1.74 -7.14
N ILE A 10 20.20 2.16 -8.02
CA ILE A 10 20.85 1.27 -8.99
C ILE A 10 21.67 0.17 -8.28
N GLU A 11 22.39 0.54 -7.21
CA GLU A 11 23.14 -0.39 -6.35
C GLU A 11 22.24 -1.46 -5.72
N LYS A 12 21.09 -1.05 -5.17
CA LYS A 12 20.09 -1.96 -4.60
C LYS A 12 19.61 -3.00 -5.61
N HIS A 13 19.55 -2.65 -6.90
CA HIS A 13 19.18 -3.54 -7.99
C HIS A 13 20.37 -4.27 -8.63
N ASN A 14 21.55 -4.22 -8.02
CA ASN A 14 22.79 -4.88 -8.47
C ASN A 14 23.20 -4.52 -9.90
N TYR A 15 22.93 -3.28 -10.35
CA TYR A 15 23.31 -2.79 -11.68
C TYR A 15 22.79 -3.65 -12.85
N LYS A 16 21.73 -4.45 -12.66
CA LYS A 16 21.27 -5.40 -13.69
C LYS A 16 20.33 -4.76 -14.69
N ARG A 17 20.64 -4.91 -15.99
CA ARG A 17 19.80 -4.43 -17.11
C ARG A 17 18.37 -4.99 -17.10
N ASN A 18 18.19 -6.24 -16.66
CA ASN A 18 16.85 -6.84 -16.56
C ASN A 18 15.98 -6.25 -15.43
N ARG A 19 16.52 -5.35 -14.59
CA ARG A 19 15.80 -4.60 -13.56
C ARG A 19 15.50 -3.17 -13.95
N LEU A 20 15.71 -2.79 -15.22
CA LEU A 20 15.52 -1.40 -15.69
C LEU A 20 14.15 -0.84 -15.31
N ILE A 21 13.06 -1.59 -15.54
CA ILE A 21 11.70 -1.13 -15.21
C ILE A 21 11.59 -0.86 -13.70
N SER A 22 12.02 -1.80 -12.85
CA SER A 22 11.95 -1.65 -11.38
C SER A 22 12.78 -0.46 -10.88
N ILE A 23 13.93 -0.19 -11.50
CA ILE A 23 14.77 0.98 -11.19
C ILE A 23 14.03 2.27 -11.54
N LEU A 24 13.42 2.34 -12.73
CA LEU A 24 12.65 3.51 -13.16
C LEU A 24 11.41 3.73 -12.31
N GLU A 25 10.72 2.66 -11.89
CA GLU A 25 9.58 2.71 -10.97
C GLU A 25 9.98 3.27 -9.60
N GLU A 26 11.11 2.84 -9.04
CA GLU A 26 11.60 3.32 -7.74
C GLU A 26 12.06 4.80 -7.81
N ILE A 27 12.72 5.19 -8.90
CA ILE A 27 13.06 6.60 -9.18
C ILE A 27 11.77 7.44 -9.27
N GLN A 28 10.76 6.97 -10.00
CA GLN A 28 9.49 7.66 -10.13
C GLN A 28 8.75 7.74 -8.79
N ALA A 29 8.80 6.70 -7.94
CA ALA A 29 8.15 6.72 -6.64
C ALA A 29 8.71 7.83 -5.73
N ILE A 30 9.99 8.18 -5.88
CA ILE A 30 10.65 9.23 -5.10
C ILE A 30 10.37 10.62 -5.70
N TYR A 31 10.49 10.77 -7.02
CA TYR A 31 10.41 12.09 -7.66
C TYR A 31 9.05 12.44 -8.28
N GLY A 32 8.11 11.49 -8.35
CA GLY A 32 6.81 11.62 -9.03
C GLY A 32 6.87 11.49 -10.56
N TYR A 33 8.08 11.49 -11.13
CA TYR A 33 8.37 11.31 -12.55
C TYR A 33 9.82 10.83 -12.71
N ILE A 34 10.28 10.59 -13.93
CA ILE A 34 11.65 10.19 -14.24
C ILE A 34 12.41 11.38 -14.83
N PRO A 35 13.30 12.05 -14.05
CA PRO A 35 14.09 13.16 -14.55
C PRO A 35 15.10 12.72 -15.61
N GLN A 36 15.44 13.60 -16.54
CA GLN A 36 16.46 13.33 -17.57
C GLN A 36 17.83 12.97 -16.97
N VAL A 37 18.20 13.58 -15.85
CA VAL A 37 19.43 13.24 -15.10
C VAL A 37 19.40 11.77 -14.65
N ALA A 38 18.24 11.24 -14.26
CA ALA A 38 18.09 9.86 -13.88
C ALA A 38 18.24 8.90 -15.06
N ILE A 39 17.66 9.24 -16.21
CA ILE A 39 17.81 8.47 -17.46
C ILE A 39 19.29 8.36 -17.84
N ASN A 40 20.01 9.50 -17.83
CA ASN A 40 21.44 9.52 -18.16
C ASN A 40 22.25 8.68 -17.17
N THR A 41 22.01 8.85 -15.87
CA THR A 41 22.73 8.11 -14.81
C THR A 41 22.50 6.60 -14.92
N VAL A 42 21.25 6.18 -15.17
CA VAL A 42 20.87 4.77 -15.35
C VAL A 42 21.53 4.20 -16.61
N GLY A 43 21.55 4.95 -17.72
CA GLY A 43 22.22 4.53 -18.96
C GLY A 43 23.70 4.29 -18.77
N GLU A 44 24.40 5.24 -18.13
CA GLU A 44 25.84 5.14 -17.85
C GLU A 44 26.17 3.97 -16.91
N LYS A 45 25.40 3.77 -15.85
CA LYS A 45 25.73 2.77 -14.81
C LYS A 45 25.35 1.34 -15.17
N ILE A 46 24.29 1.15 -15.96
CA ILE A 46 23.77 -0.18 -16.31
C ILE A 46 24.25 -0.61 -17.71
N GLY A 47 24.86 0.29 -18.49
CA GLY A 47 25.30 0.02 -19.86
C GLY A 47 24.12 -0.12 -20.83
N CYS A 48 23.08 0.70 -20.65
CA CYS A 48 21.93 0.77 -21.55
C CYS A 48 22.02 2.02 -22.42
N SER A 49 21.65 1.91 -23.69
CA SER A 49 21.55 3.10 -24.54
C SER A 49 20.39 3.98 -24.04
N LEU A 50 20.53 5.29 -24.19
CA LEU A 50 19.44 6.22 -23.83
C LEU A 50 18.18 5.93 -24.67
N VAL A 51 18.34 5.49 -25.91
CA VAL A 51 17.25 5.11 -26.82
C VAL A 51 16.45 3.94 -26.23
N ASP A 52 17.12 2.92 -25.70
CA ASP A 52 16.45 1.79 -25.05
C ASP A 52 15.65 2.25 -23.82
N ILE A 53 16.25 3.12 -23.00
CA ILE A 53 15.60 3.62 -21.78
C ILE A 53 14.38 4.48 -22.13
N TYR A 54 14.49 5.38 -23.11
CA TYR A 54 13.36 6.16 -23.61
C TYR A 54 12.29 5.27 -24.25
N GLY A 55 12.68 4.22 -24.96
CA GLY A 55 11.75 3.24 -25.52
C GLY A 55 10.94 2.56 -24.42
N VAL A 56 11.59 2.12 -23.34
CA VAL A 56 10.91 1.54 -22.17
C VAL A 56 10.02 2.56 -21.48
N ALA A 57 10.55 3.75 -21.17
CA ALA A 57 9.83 4.78 -20.43
C ALA A 57 8.60 5.34 -21.17
N THR A 58 8.62 5.34 -22.51
CA THR A 58 7.46 5.75 -23.31
C THR A 58 6.50 4.60 -23.62
N PHE A 59 6.99 3.36 -23.64
CA PHE A 59 6.15 2.17 -23.86
C PHE A 59 5.24 1.87 -22.66
N TYR A 60 5.77 1.94 -21.44
CA TYR A 60 4.99 1.67 -20.22
C TYR A 60 4.27 2.93 -19.74
N LYS A 61 2.94 2.97 -19.90
CA LYS A 61 2.10 4.12 -19.49
C LYS A 61 2.13 4.43 -17.98
N SER A 62 2.54 3.48 -17.14
CA SER A 62 2.75 3.72 -15.70
C SER A 62 3.93 4.66 -15.44
N LEU A 63 4.93 4.68 -16.33
CA LEU A 63 6.11 5.55 -16.24
C LEU A 63 5.83 6.90 -16.89
N SER A 64 6.30 7.97 -16.26
CA SER A 64 6.15 9.34 -16.73
C SER A 64 7.49 10.04 -16.82
N LEU A 65 7.75 10.61 -17.99
CA LEU A 65 8.87 11.52 -18.24
C LEU A 65 8.52 12.97 -17.90
N LYS A 66 7.24 13.27 -17.67
CA LYS A 66 6.75 14.60 -17.33
C LYS A 66 6.46 14.68 -15.83
N PRO A 67 6.78 15.80 -15.18
CA PRO A 67 6.40 16.04 -13.79
C PRO A 67 4.89 15.84 -13.62
N ARG A 68 4.52 15.00 -12.66
CA ARG A 68 3.14 14.83 -12.20
C ARG A 68 2.89 15.72 -10.99
N GLY A 69 1.63 16.02 -10.75
CA GLY A 69 1.18 16.61 -9.50
C GLY A 69 1.33 15.64 -8.34
N LYS A 70 1.10 16.15 -7.13
CA LYS A 70 1.18 15.39 -5.90
C LYS A 70 0.22 14.18 -5.87
N HIS A 71 -0.93 14.31 -6.51
CA HIS A 71 -1.99 13.31 -6.58
C HIS A 71 -2.24 12.87 -8.02
N LEU A 72 -2.15 11.58 -8.30
CA LEU A 72 -2.44 10.99 -9.61
C LEU A 72 -3.84 10.39 -9.61
N VAL A 73 -4.73 10.95 -10.43
CA VAL A 73 -6.11 10.48 -10.63
C VAL A 73 -6.19 9.71 -11.95
N LEU A 74 -6.50 8.42 -11.88
CA LEU A 74 -6.66 7.51 -13.01
C LEU A 74 -8.13 7.12 -13.16
N SER A 75 -8.76 7.48 -14.27
CA SER A 75 -10.13 7.04 -14.59
C SER A 75 -10.13 5.89 -15.60
N CYS A 76 -10.85 4.81 -15.29
CA CYS A 76 -10.99 3.67 -16.19
C CYS A 76 -12.01 3.97 -17.31
N LEU A 77 -11.57 3.86 -18.55
CA LEU A 77 -12.39 3.98 -19.75
C LEU A 77 -12.55 2.65 -20.51
N GLY A 78 -12.35 1.52 -19.81
CA GLY A 78 -12.59 0.20 -20.39
C GLY A 78 -14.04 -0.05 -20.71
N THR A 79 -14.31 -0.98 -21.62
CA THR A 79 -15.66 -1.22 -22.18
C THR A 79 -16.75 -1.25 -21.11
N ALA A 80 -16.55 -2.03 -20.03
CA ALA A 80 -17.51 -2.10 -18.93
C ALA A 80 -17.69 -0.74 -18.23
N CYS A 81 -16.61 -0.04 -17.88
CA CYS A 81 -16.70 1.27 -17.24
C CYS A 81 -17.32 2.32 -18.17
N HIS A 82 -17.00 2.25 -19.47
CA HIS A 82 -17.54 3.13 -20.50
C HIS A 82 -19.07 3.04 -20.56
N VAL A 83 -19.61 1.82 -20.65
CA VAL A 83 -21.06 1.56 -20.67
C VAL A 83 -21.73 2.02 -19.36
N HIS A 84 -21.05 1.89 -18.23
CA HIS A 84 -21.54 2.38 -16.93
C HIS A 84 -21.40 3.90 -16.73
N GLY A 85 -21.02 4.68 -17.76
CA GLY A 85 -20.99 6.13 -17.71
C GLY A 85 -19.67 6.75 -17.26
N ALA A 86 -18.55 6.02 -17.30
CA ALA A 86 -17.23 6.58 -17.00
C ALA A 86 -16.84 7.85 -17.79
N PRO A 87 -17.25 8.05 -19.06
CA PRO A 87 -16.97 9.31 -19.77
C PRO A 87 -17.54 10.54 -19.07
N LEU A 88 -18.72 10.43 -18.44
CA LEU A 88 -19.32 11.51 -17.66
C LEU A 88 -18.52 11.79 -16.38
N VAL A 89 -17.97 10.75 -15.76
CA VAL A 89 -17.09 10.88 -14.60
C VAL A 89 -15.80 11.61 -14.97
N VAL A 90 -15.20 11.29 -16.12
CA VAL A 90 -14.01 12.00 -16.64
C VAL A 90 -14.32 13.46 -16.92
N GLN A 91 -15.43 13.76 -17.59
CA GLN A 91 -15.85 15.15 -17.85
C GLN A 91 -16.03 15.94 -16.56
N GLU A 92 -16.63 15.32 -15.53
CA GLU A 92 -16.81 15.97 -14.24
C GLU A 92 -15.49 16.18 -13.49
N LEU A 93 -14.54 15.25 -13.60
CA LEU A 93 -13.17 15.43 -13.10
C LEU A 93 -12.45 16.59 -13.81
N GLU A 94 -12.51 16.64 -15.14
CA GLU A 94 -11.95 17.75 -15.94
C GLU A 94 -12.57 19.09 -15.52
N ARG A 95 -13.89 19.13 -15.33
CA ARG A 95 -14.62 20.34 -14.93
C ARG A 95 -14.22 20.83 -13.54
N GLN A 96 -14.09 19.93 -12.56
CA GLN A 96 -13.74 20.33 -11.20
C GLN A 96 -12.26 20.66 -11.02
N LEU A 97 -11.37 19.98 -11.75
CA LEU A 97 -9.93 20.25 -11.69
C LEU A 97 -9.50 21.39 -12.61
N GLY A 98 -10.32 21.78 -13.59
CA GLY A 98 -10.01 22.83 -14.56
C GLY A 98 -8.92 22.44 -15.56
N ILE A 99 -8.73 21.14 -15.81
CA ILE A 99 -7.69 20.59 -16.70
C ILE A 99 -8.29 19.54 -17.63
N LYS A 100 -7.55 19.18 -18.69
CA LYS A 100 -7.87 18.05 -19.56
C LYS A 100 -7.16 16.77 -19.16
N THR A 101 -7.67 15.67 -19.68
CA THR A 101 -7.03 14.36 -19.54
C THR A 101 -5.57 14.41 -20.04
N SER A 102 -4.66 13.82 -19.26
CA SER A 102 -3.20 13.84 -19.41
C SER A 102 -2.52 15.17 -19.07
N GLU A 103 -3.23 16.08 -18.38
CA GLU A 103 -2.66 17.33 -17.87
C GLU A 103 -2.50 17.30 -16.35
N THR A 104 -1.74 18.26 -15.86
CA THR A 104 -1.52 18.51 -14.43
C THR A 104 -1.97 19.92 -14.10
N THR A 105 -2.61 20.10 -12.95
CA THR A 105 -3.09 21.39 -12.47
C THR A 105 -1.92 22.38 -12.28
N GLN A 106 -2.20 23.69 -12.40
CA GLN A 106 -1.17 24.73 -12.29
C GLN A 106 -0.48 24.75 -10.92
N ASP A 107 -1.21 24.42 -9.87
CA ASP A 107 -0.72 24.29 -8.49
C ASP A 107 0.10 23.01 -8.26
N LYS A 108 0.17 22.11 -9.26
CA LYS A 108 0.81 20.78 -9.18
C LYS A 108 0.24 19.88 -8.09
N GLU A 109 -1.01 20.08 -7.67
CA GLU A 109 -1.66 19.17 -6.73
C GLU A 109 -2.21 17.92 -7.43
N PHE A 110 -2.79 18.03 -8.63
CA PHE A 110 -3.44 16.91 -9.32
C PHE A 110 -2.95 16.69 -10.75
N THR A 111 -2.77 15.42 -11.13
CA THR A 111 -2.66 14.97 -12.52
C THR A 111 -3.86 14.10 -12.84
N LEU A 112 -4.56 14.38 -13.94
CA LEU A 112 -5.67 13.55 -14.41
C LEU A 112 -5.21 12.71 -15.60
N GLU A 113 -5.33 11.41 -15.51
CA GLU A 113 -5.02 10.46 -16.58
C GLU A 113 -6.18 9.47 -16.78
N THR A 114 -6.27 8.89 -17.98
CA THR A 114 -7.21 7.80 -18.28
C THR A 114 -6.49 6.52 -18.65
N VAL A 115 -7.08 5.40 -18.27
CA VAL A 115 -6.56 4.06 -18.53
C VAL A 115 -7.59 3.22 -19.24
N ASN A 116 -7.13 2.32 -20.11
CA ASN A 116 -8.02 1.47 -20.90
C ASN A 116 -8.71 0.43 -20.04
N CYS A 117 -8.05 -0.22 -19.08
CA CYS A 117 -8.71 -1.18 -18.21
C CYS A 117 -7.93 -1.32 -16.91
N LEU A 118 -8.67 -1.42 -15.80
CA LEU A 118 -8.13 -1.71 -14.46
C LEU A 118 -8.45 -3.13 -13.99
N GLY A 119 -9.07 -3.97 -14.83
CA GLY A 119 -9.36 -5.37 -14.53
C GLY A 119 -10.50 -5.62 -13.53
N ALA A 120 -11.06 -4.59 -12.89
CA ALA A 120 -12.11 -4.73 -11.87
C ALA A 120 -13.52 -4.41 -12.41
N CYS A 121 -13.91 -4.97 -13.55
CA CYS A 121 -15.14 -4.61 -14.27
C CYS A 121 -16.43 -4.68 -13.42
N ALA A 122 -16.52 -5.61 -12.46
CA ALA A 122 -17.67 -5.74 -11.55
C ALA A 122 -17.89 -4.53 -10.64
N LEU A 123 -16.87 -3.67 -10.48
CA LEU A 123 -16.89 -2.48 -9.61
C LEU A 123 -16.99 -1.17 -10.41
N GLY A 124 -17.18 -1.25 -11.72
CA GLY A 124 -17.25 -0.10 -12.63
C GLY A 124 -18.42 0.87 -12.33
N PRO A 125 -18.28 2.17 -12.64
CA PRO A 125 -17.08 2.88 -13.07
C PRO A 125 -16.03 3.01 -11.95
N ILE A 126 -14.75 2.90 -12.31
CA ILE A 126 -13.64 2.96 -11.35
C ILE A 126 -12.79 4.20 -11.58
N VAL A 127 -12.48 4.88 -10.47
CA VAL A 127 -11.43 5.89 -10.41
C VAL A 127 -10.40 5.42 -9.38
N VAL A 128 -9.12 5.56 -9.68
CA VAL A 128 -8.01 5.30 -8.75
C VAL A 128 -7.32 6.61 -8.46
N VAL A 129 -7.06 6.92 -7.19
CA VAL A 129 -6.27 8.09 -6.79
C VAL A 129 -5.14 7.64 -5.88
N ASP A 130 -3.89 7.86 -6.27
CA ASP A 130 -2.70 7.44 -5.52
C ASP A 130 -2.76 5.97 -5.07
N GLY A 131 -3.16 5.08 -5.99
CA GLY A 131 -3.33 3.65 -5.73
C GLY A 131 -4.62 3.25 -4.99
N HIS A 132 -5.43 4.21 -4.53
CA HIS A 132 -6.70 3.93 -3.86
C HIS A 132 -7.85 3.77 -4.85
N TYR A 133 -8.51 2.62 -4.82
CA TYR A 133 -9.64 2.31 -5.70
C TYR A 133 -10.95 2.88 -5.17
N PHE A 134 -11.66 3.62 -6.02
CA PHE A 134 -13.03 4.08 -5.80
C PHE A 134 -13.95 3.36 -6.79
N SER A 135 -14.92 2.62 -6.26
CA SER A 135 -15.88 1.83 -7.03
C SER A 135 -17.23 2.51 -7.21
N SER A 136 -17.94 2.11 -8.28
CA SER A 136 -19.26 2.61 -8.67
C SER A 136 -19.32 4.14 -8.65
N VAL A 137 -18.30 4.77 -9.23
CA VAL A 137 -18.14 6.23 -9.23
C VAL A 137 -19.14 6.84 -10.21
N ASN A 138 -19.82 7.88 -9.75
CA ASN A 138 -20.69 8.72 -10.55
C ASN A 138 -20.28 10.18 -10.34
N THR A 139 -20.88 11.10 -11.10
CA THR A 139 -20.55 12.53 -11.05
C THR A 139 -20.70 13.13 -9.65
N THR A 140 -21.67 12.70 -8.85
CA THR A 140 -21.87 13.22 -7.49
C THR A 140 -20.78 12.78 -6.51
N LYS A 141 -20.16 11.60 -6.72
CA LYS A 141 -19.04 11.11 -5.91
C LYS A 141 -17.72 11.81 -6.22
N VAL A 142 -17.57 12.45 -7.38
CA VAL A 142 -16.30 13.09 -7.80
C VAL A 142 -15.82 14.13 -6.80
N ASN A 143 -16.68 15.07 -6.40
CA ASN A 143 -16.33 16.11 -5.42
C ASN A 143 -15.81 15.49 -4.11
N ARG A 144 -16.52 14.47 -3.63
CA ARG A 144 -16.15 13.76 -2.40
C ARG A 144 -14.79 13.08 -2.51
N ILE A 145 -14.48 12.50 -3.66
CA ILE A 145 -13.17 11.86 -3.91
C ILE A 145 -12.08 12.91 -3.85
N LEU A 146 -12.20 14.02 -4.60
CA LEU A 146 -11.19 15.09 -4.63
C LEU A 146 -10.96 15.71 -3.24
N ARG A 147 -12.04 15.95 -2.49
CA ARG A 147 -11.93 16.47 -1.12
C ARG A 147 -11.20 15.50 -0.19
N LYS A 148 -11.57 14.21 -0.22
CA LYS A 148 -10.86 13.16 0.54
C LYS A 148 -9.38 13.08 0.17
N THR A 149 -9.05 13.29 -1.10
CA THR A 149 -7.66 13.31 -1.54
C THR A 149 -6.87 14.45 -0.90
N ASN A 150 -7.43 15.66 -0.88
CA ASN A 150 -6.81 16.82 -0.22
C ASN A 150 -6.66 16.65 1.29
N GLU A 151 -7.64 16.00 1.95
CA GLU A 151 -7.62 15.70 3.39
C GLU A 151 -6.65 14.54 3.74
N GLY A 152 -6.18 13.79 2.73
CA GLY A 152 -5.28 12.65 2.86
C GLY A 152 -6.02 11.30 2.88
N LEU A 153 -5.77 10.46 1.86
CA LEU A 153 -6.42 9.14 1.70
C LEU A 153 -5.94 8.08 2.70
N ASN A 154 -4.80 8.31 3.36
CA ASN A 154 -4.22 7.44 4.37
C ASN A 154 -4.74 7.74 5.79
N ASN A 155 -5.66 8.70 5.97
CA ASN A 155 -6.31 8.95 7.24
C ASN A 155 -7.40 7.90 7.49
N ILE A 156 -7.16 7.08 8.50
CA ILE A 156 -7.98 5.92 8.87
C ILE A 156 -9.07 6.41 9.83
N GLU A 157 -10.30 6.59 9.32
CA GLU A 157 -11.46 6.84 10.17
C GLU A 157 -12.11 5.51 10.59
N ILE A 158 -11.79 5.07 11.79
CA ILE A 158 -12.23 3.79 12.40
C ILE A 158 -13.75 3.55 12.31
N LYS A 159 -14.57 4.60 12.37
CA LYS A 159 -16.04 4.48 12.37
C LYS A 159 -16.69 4.45 10.97
N THR A 160 -16.02 4.93 9.93
CA THR A 160 -16.62 5.16 8.60
C THR A 160 -15.93 4.39 7.48
N ASP A 161 -14.71 3.89 7.71
CA ASP A 161 -13.94 3.17 6.71
C ASP A 161 -14.31 1.67 6.68
N LYS A 162 -15.05 1.28 5.64
CA LYS A 162 -15.47 -0.12 5.41
C LYS A 162 -14.31 -1.09 5.16
N ARG A 163 -13.07 -0.59 4.99
CA ARG A 163 -11.85 -1.43 4.89
C ARG A 163 -11.40 -1.95 6.25
N ILE A 164 -11.85 -1.31 7.33
CA ILE A 164 -11.52 -1.65 8.70
C ILE A 164 -12.62 -2.55 9.23
N PHE A 165 -12.25 -3.77 9.61
CA PHE A 165 -13.17 -4.71 10.23
C PHE A 165 -12.44 -5.46 11.35
N PRO A 166 -13.15 -5.84 12.42
CA PRO A 166 -12.55 -6.62 13.50
C PRO A 166 -12.20 -8.02 12.99
N VAL A 167 -10.98 -8.47 13.28
CA VAL A 167 -10.54 -9.84 13.10
C VAL A 167 -10.49 -10.53 14.46
N GLU A 168 -11.13 -11.70 14.55
CA GLU A 168 -10.94 -12.61 15.67
C GLU A 168 -9.79 -13.56 15.31
N VAL A 169 -8.75 -13.58 16.14
CA VAL A 169 -7.55 -14.36 15.84
C VAL A 169 -7.19 -15.37 16.93
N SER A 170 -6.56 -16.46 16.47
CA SER A 170 -6.03 -17.54 17.28
C SER A 170 -4.55 -17.77 16.98
N CYS A 171 -3.86 -18.40 17.94
CA CYS A 171 -2.49 -18.82 17.80
C CYS A 171 -2.31 -19.80 16.63
N ALA A 172 -1.32 -19.55 15.76
CA ALA A 172 -1.01 -20.42 14.63
C ALA A 172 -0.46 -21.81 15.03
N GLN A 173 -0.07 -22.00 16.29
CA GLN A 173 0.54 -23.23 16.80
C GLN A 173 -0.44 -24.08 17.62
N CYS A 174 -1.14 -23.46 18.59
CA CYS A 174 -2.04 -24.18 19.50
C CYS A 174 -3.53 -23.88 19.29
N ASN A 175 -3.88 -23.02 18.32
CA ASN A 175 -5.24 -22.61 17.99
C ASN A 175 -6.05 -21.95 19.13
N HIS A 176 -5.43 -21.63 20.27
CA HIS A 176 -6.08 -20.87 21.33
C HIS A 176 -6.32 -19.43 20.88
N SER A 177 -7.48 -18.89 21.25
CA SER A 177 -7.82 -17.49 20.99
C SER A 177 -6.79 -16.56 21.62
N LEU A 178 -6.30 -15.60 20.84
CA LEU A 178 -5.42 -14.53 21.33
C LEU A 178 -6.21 -13.27 21.72
N MET A 179 -7.54 -13.33 21.68
CA MET A 179 -8.41 -12.18 21.94
C MET A 179 -8.54 -11.88 23.43
N ASP A 180 -8.30 -10.63 23.82
CA ASP A 180 -8.54 -10.11 25.17
C ASP A 180 -9.78 -9.19 25.16
N GLN A 181 -10.86 -9.68 25.75
CA GLN A 181 -12.14 -8.97 25.89
C GLN A 181 -12.10 -7.86 26.94
N ARG A 182 -11.11 -7.85 27.83
CA ARG A 182 -11.01 -6.89 28.94
C ARG A 182 -10.24 -5.64 28.57
N HIS A 183 -9.30 -5.76 27.63
CA HIS A 183 -8.49 -4.65 27.15
C HIS A 183 -8.95 -4.25 25.76
N LEU A 184 -9.65 -3.12 25.65
CA LEU A 184 -10.16 -2.62 24.38
C LEU A 184 -9.16 -1.68 23.72
N ILE A 185 -8.95 -1.85 22.43
CA ILE A 185 -8.22 -0.90 21.56
C ILE A 185 -9.18 -0.51 20.45
N ASP A 186 -9.26 0.78 20.14
CA ASP A 186 -10.20 1.33 19.14
C ASP A 186 -11.68 1.02 19.41
N GLY A 187 -12.02 0.68 20.66
CA GLY A 187 -13.37 0.27 21.05
C GLY A 187 -13.70 -1.21 20.79
N HIS A 188 -12.72 -2.02 20.36
CA HIS A 188 -12.86 -3.45 20.09
C HIS A 188 -11.94 -4.28 21.00
N PRO A 189 -12.26 -5.58 21.25
CA PRO A 189 -11.37 -6.50 21.95
C PRO A 189 -9.98 -6.52 21.30
N SER A 190 -8.91 -6.48 22.09
CA SER A 190 -7.56 -6.46 21.56
C SER A 190 -7.00 -7.87 21.34
N ILE A 191 -5.90 -7.96 20.60
CA ILE A 191 -5.13 -9.20 20.42
C ILE A 191 -3.96 -9.14 21.39
N LYS A 192 -3.96 -10.00 22.42
CA LYS A 192 -2.94 -10.00 23.46
C LYS A 192 -1.91 -11.10 23.24
N ILE A 193 -0.65 -10.69 23.13
CA ILE A 193 0.48 -11.57 22.81
C ILE A 193 1.62 -11.27 23.78
N THR A 194 2.44 -12.27 24.09
CA THR A 194 3.68 -12.07 24.84
C THR A 194 4.78 -11.62 23.90
N ILE A 195 5.57 -10.64 24.27
CA ILE A 195 6.70 -10.15 23.47
C ILE A 195 8.01 -10.26 24.22
N SER A 196 9.10 -10.42 23.46
CA SER A 196 10.47 -10.27 23.95
C SER A 196 11.28 -9.35 23.05
N PHE A 197 12.02 -8.42 23.66
CA PHE A 197 12.93 -7.52 22.97
C PHE A 197 14.03 -7.04 23.93
N LYS A 198 15.29 -6.97 23.47
CA LYS A 198 16.44 -6.47 24.26
C LYS A 198 16.48 -7.00 25.71
N ASN A 199 16.23 -8.29 25.90
CA ASN A 199 16.14 -8.99 27.20
C ASN A 199 14.99 -8.55 28.13
N LYS A 200 14.00 -7.81 27.63
CA LYS A 200 12.74 -7.55 28.33
C LYS A 200 11.66 -8.51 27.82
N HIS A 201 10.81 -8.95 28.73
CA HIS A 201 9.63 -9.76 28.43
C HIS A 201 8.40 -9.06 29.00
N GLY A 202 7.31 -9.04 28.25
CA GLY A 202 6.05 -8.43 28.68
C GLY A 202 4.94 -8.75 27.71
N TRP A 203 3.75 -8.17 27.92
CA TRP A 203 2.65 -8.30 26.97
C TRP A 203 2.53 -7.08 26.05
N ILE A 204 2.00 -7.34 24.85
CA ILE A 204 1.49 -6.34 23.92
C ILE A 204 0.03 -6.68 23.60
N ALA A 205 -0.81 -5.67 23.55
CA ALA A 205 -2.16 -5.70 23.06
C ALA A 205 -2.20 -4.92 21.75
N LEU A 206 -2.61 -5.59 20.67
CA LEU A 206 -2.77 -5.00 19.34
C LEU A 206 -4.24 -4.74 19.06
N SER A 207 -4.56 -3.72 18.26
CA SER A 207 -5.92 -3.57 17.74
C SER A 207 -6.34 -4.81 16.96
N SER A 208 -7.57 -5.28 17.19
CA SER A 208 -8.18 -6.32 16.35
C SER A 208 -8.75 -5.78 15.05
N LEU A 209 -8.78 -4.47 14.87
CA LEU A 209 -9.26 -3.86 13.64
C LEU A 209 -8.19 -3.97 12.56
N TYR A 210 -8.48 -4.69 11.48
CA TYR A 210 -7.58 -4.79 10.34
C TYR A 210 -7.32 -3.39 9.75
N GLY A 211 -6.05 -3.02 9.60
CA GLY A 211 -5.62 -1.69 9.17
C GLY A 211 -5.38 -0.70 10.31
N SER A 212 -5.74 -1.00 11.56
CA SER A 212 -5.32 -0.20 12.71
C SER A 212 -3.91 -0.58 13.17
N TYR A 213 -3.12 0.42 13.54
CA TYR A 213 -1.76 0.27 14.07
C TYR A 213 -1.68 0.60 15.55
N ASN A 214 -2.82 0.82 16.19
CA ASN A 214 -2.85 1.17 17.60
C ASN A 214 -2.48 -0.05 18.44
N VAL A 215 -1.54 0.16 19.34
CA VAL A 215 -1.02 -0.87 20.24
C VAL A 215 -0.90 -0.29 21.65
N SER A 216 -1.05 -1.17 22.63
CA SER A 216 -0.82 -0.90 24.04
C SER A 216 0.14 -1.97 24.55
N SER A 217 1.15 -1.60 25.32
CA SER A 217 2.17 -2.55 25.76
C SER A 217 2.61 -2.27 27.19
N GLU A 218 3.05 -3.31 27.89
CA GLU A 218 3.56 -3.20 29.26
C GLU A 218 4.86 -2.37 29.35
N HIS A 219 5.65 -2.38 28.28
CA HIS A 219 6.92 -1.69 28.19
C HIS A 219 6.98 -0.90 26.90
N GLU A 220 7.49 0.34 26.96
CA GLU A 220 7.77 1.12 25.75
C GLU A 220 8.77 0.38 24.86
N ILE A 221 8.33 0.08 23.64
CA ILE A 221 9.11 -0.61 22.63
C ILE A 221 9.80 0.45 21.77
N PRO A 222 11.15 0.50 21.75
CA PRO A 222 11.87 1.41 20.88
C PRO A 222 11.45 1.24 19.41
N GLU A 223 11.46 2.33 18.64
CA GLU A 223 11.18 2.25 17.21
C GLU A 223 12.25 1.45 16.45
N ASN A 224 11.83 0.81 15.36
CA ASN A 224 12.70 0.15 14.39
C ASN A 224 13.54 -1.02 14.93
N ILE A 225 13.07 -1.70 15.99
CA ILE A 225 13.68 -2.94 16.51
C ILE A 225 12.82 -4.16 16.15
N ILE A 226 13.45 -5.33 16.09
CA ILE A 226 12.74 -6.61 15.95
C ILE A 226 12.22 -7.02 17.32
N VAL A 227 10.93 -7.34 17.36
CA VAL A 227 10.21 -7.86 18.52
C VAL A 227 9.85 -9.31 18.24
N HIS A 228 10.15 -10.19 19.19
CA HIS A 228 9.78 -11.59 19.11
C HIS A 228 8.41 -11.78 19.77
N PHE A 229 7.50 -12.48 19.10
CA PHE A 229 6.12 -12.66 19.55
C PHE A 229 5.89 -14.11 19.98
N PHE A 230 5.28 -14.32 21.13
CA PHE A 230 5.03 -15.62 21.73
C PHE A 230 3.56 -15.76 22.11
N CYS A 231 3.00 -16.93 21.88
CA CYS A 231 1.64 -17.23 22.34
C CYS A 231 1.58 -17.22 23.89
N PRO A 232 0.62 -16.52 24.51
CA PRO A 232 0.46 -16.54 25.97
C PRO A 232 -0.04 -17.90 26.51
N HIS A 233 -0.54 -18.78 25.64
CA HIS A 233 -1.08 -20.10 26.03
C HIS A 233 -0.07 -21.22 25.89
N CYS A 234 0.61 -21.33 24.74
CA CYS A 234 1.57 -22.41 24.48
C CYS A 234 3.04 -21.97 24.58
N HIS A 235 3.30 -20.68 24.77
CA HIS A 235 4.63 -20.08 24.88
C HIS A 235 5.54 -20.28 23.65
N THR A 236 5.03 -20.87 22.58
CA THR A 236 5.74 -21.01 21.31
C THR A 236 5.86 -19.67 20.62
N GLU A 237 7.03 -19.43 20.04
CA GLU A 237 7.29 -18.26 19.22
C GLU A 237 6.47 -18.31 17.92
N LEU A 238 5.84 -17.20 17.58
CA LEU A 238 5.01 -17.02 16.40
C LEU A 238 5.86 -16.47 15.27
N ILE A 239 6.64 -17.34 14.63
CA ILE A 239 7.47 -16.97 13.47
C ILE A 239 6.80 -17.47 12.19
N GLY A 240 6.65 -16.58 11.21
CA GLY A 240 6.19 -16.89 9.86
C GLY A 240 7.34 -17.03 8.87
N GLY A 241 7.08 -17.74 7.77
CA GLY A 241 8.05 -17.91 6.68
C GLY A 241 8.11 -16.76 5.68
N LEU A 242 7.25 -15.75 5.81
CA LEU A 242 7.21 -14.58 4.93
C LEU A 242 7.99 -13.40 5.52
N ASN A 243 8.59 -12.61 4.63
CA ASN A 243 9.23 -11.35 4.99
C ASN A 243 8.31 -10.17 4.62
N CYS A 244 8.36 -9.14 5.46
CA CYS A 244 7.62 -7.90 5.25
C CYS A 244 8.07 -7.21 3.97
N GLY A 245 7.13 -6.87 3.07
CA GLY A 245 7.43 -6.14 1.84
C GLY A 245 7.96 -4.72 2.06
N GLU A 246 7.67 -4.10 3.21
CA GLU A 246 8.08 -2.73 3.53
C GLU A 246 9.50 -2.67 4.11
N CYS A 247 9.83 -3.54 5.07
CA CYS A 247 11.09 -3.45 5.83
C CYS A 247 11.95 -4.73 5.83
N GLY A 248 11.47 -5.82 5.22
CA GLY A 248 12.17 -7.10 5.13
C GLY A 248 12.21 -7.95 6.41
N ALA A 249 11.63 -7.50 7.52
CA ALA A 249 11.57 -8.28 8.76
C ALA A 249 10.58 -9.45 8.68
N SER A 250 10.76 -10.49 9.51
CA SER A 250 9.87 -11.65 9.54
C SER A 250 8.44 -11.26 9.93
N MET A 251 7.47 -11.90 9.30
CA MET A 251 6.05 -11.72 9.58
C MET A 251 5.58 -12.69 10.66
N VAL A 252 4.67 -12.25 11.53
CA VAL A 252 4.14 -12.98 12.69
C VAL A 252 2.72 -13.46 12.36
N PRO A 253 2.50 -14.77 12.15
CA PRO A 253 1.22 -15.28 11.68
C PRO A 253 0.24 -15.56 12.83
N MET A 254 -1.03 -15.24 12.58
CA MET A 254 -2.17 -15.54 13.45
C MET A 254 -3.34 -16.03 12.60
N ILE A 255 -4.00 -17.09 13.04
CA ILE A 255 -5.13 -17.70 12.31
C ILE A 255 -6.37 -16.85 12.54
N ILE A 256 -7.14 -16.57 11.49
CA ILE A 256 -8.43 -15.90 11.63
C ILE A 256 -9.53 -16.92 11.85
N ARG A 257 -10.40 -16.63 12.82
CA ARG A 257 -11.60 -17.43 13.06
C ARG A 257 -12.56 -17.27 11.87
N GLY A 258 -12.74 -18.34 11.10
CA GLY A 258 -13.51 -18.34 9.85
C GLY A 258 -12.68 -18.63 8.61
N GLY A 259 -11.36 -18.77 8.75
CA GLY A 259 -10.45 -19.11 7.66
C GLY A 259 -9.49 -17.97 7.31
N GLY A 260 -8.29 -18.35 6.87
CA GLY A 260 -7.22 -17.41 6.55
C GLY A 260 -6.23 -17.15 7.70
N VAL A 261 -5.20 -16.39 7.39
CA VAL A 261 -4.10 -16.01 8.27
C VAL A 261 -3.84 -14.51 8.11
N VAL A 262 -3.87 -13.78 9.22
CA VAL A 262 -3.31 -12.43 9.27
C VAL A 262 -1.85 -12.52 9.72
N GLN A 263 -0.99 -11.75 9.08
CA GLN A 263 0.41 -11.66 9.45
C GLN A 263 0.78 -10.19 9.68
N ILE A 264 1.47 -9.92 10.78
CA ILE A 264 1.95 -8.57 11.11
C ILE A 264 3.47 -8.53 11.10
N CYS A 265 4.06 -7.37 10.80
CA CYS A 265 5.51 -7.23 10.84
C CYS A 265 6.04 -7.29 12.29
N SER A 266 7.11 -8.05 12.50
CA SER A 266 7.82 -8.12 13.79
C SER A 266 8.58 -6.84 14.16
N ARG A 267 8.74 -5.89 13.23
CA ARG A 267 9.51 -4.66 13.44
C ARG A 267 8.63 -3.56 14.04
N SER A 268 9.02 -3.05 15.20
CA SER A 268 8.37 -1.90 15.84
C SER A 268 8.34 -0.69 14.90
N GLY A 269 7.17 -0.08 14.73
CA GLY A 269 6.93 1.08 13.86
C GLY A 269 6.69 0.76 12.37
N CYS A 270 6.81 -0.50 11.96
CA CYS A 270 6.47 -0.92 10.60
C CYS A 270 4.95 -1.10 10.45
N LYS A 271 4.37 -0.58 9.36
CA LYS A 271 2.93 -0.72 9.06
C LYS A 271 2.62 -1.94 8.19
N GLY A 272 3.63 -2.72 7.81
CA GLY A 272 3.44 -3.93 7.04
C GLY A 272 2.59 -4.97 7.77
N HIS A 273 1.43 -5.27 7.21
CA HIS A 273 0.57 -6.36 7.61
C HIS A 273 -0.09 -6.94 6.36
N PHE A 274 -0.41 -8.23 6.42
CA PHE A 274 -0.90 -8.99 5.28
C PHE A 274 -2.03 -9.89 5.73
N LEU A 275 -3.10 -9.92 4.94
CA LEU A 275 -4.23 -10.80 5.13
C LEU A 275 -4.26 -11.82 3.99
N ASP A 276 -4.02 -13.08 4.34
CA ASP A 276 -4.25 -14.20 3.43
C ASP A 276 -5.59 -14.84 3.81
N LEU A 277 -6.62 -14.69 2.97
CA LEU A 277 -7.90 -15.30 3.27
C LEU A 277 -7.95 -16.79 2.92
N GLY A 278 -6.93 -17.36 2.27
CA GLY A 278 -6.93 -18.73 1.79
C GLY A 278 -8.10 -18.96 0.83
N THR A 279 -7.84 -19.15 -0.46
CA THR A 279 -8.90 -19.62 -1.36
C THR A 279 -9.43 -20.95 -0.82
N SER A 280 -10.62 -20.91 -0.21
CA SER A 280 -11.52 -22.05 -0.24
C SER A 280 -11.80 -22.29 -1.72
N ILE A 281 -11.06 -23.23 -2.30
CA ILE A 281 -11.49 -23.90 -3.52
C ILE A 281 -12.76 -24.63 -3.08
N VAL A 282 -13.90 -23.97 -3.31
CA VAL A 282 -15.18 -24.65 -3.34
C VAL A 282 -15.14 -25.42 -4.66
N GLU A 283 -14.80 -26.71 -4.58
CA GLU A 283 -15.18 -27.68 -5.61
C GLU A 283 -16.71 -27.82 -5.65
#